data_AF-A0A839H1H8-F1
#
_entry.id   AF-A0A839H1H8-F1
#
_cell.length_a   1.000
_cell.length_b   1.000
_cell.length_c   1.000
_cell.angle_alpha   90.00
_cell.angle_beta   90.00
_cell.angle_gamma   90.00
#
_symmetry.space_group_name_H-M   'P 1'
#
loop_
_entity.id
_entity.type
_entity.pdbx_description
1 polymer ?
#
loop_
_entity_poly.entity_id
_entity_poly.type
_entity_poly.pdbx_seq_one_letter_code
_entity_poly.pdbx_strand_id
1 'polypeptide(L)'
;MIKKFLISLILPIMVTFIGAPVHAMKQSELNGKVYIVTYLNASALRTSYQYMFFTSNGKAAVVPVFNVDENGRPLVAADATDAQKKAPARIKHLLNDRQYLRKQAKSRPVQISGKQVKISSNGMKEKSVGHLTADSRTEDFTVEYSGNQQKYTSVQFKQAPAMYQYK
;
A
#
# COMPACT_ATOMS: atom_id res chain seq x y z
N MET A 1 39.11 57.91 -21.81
CA MET A 1 39.55 56.50 -21.87
C MET A 1 38.87 55.71 -20.78
N ILE A 2 37.95 54.82 -21.16
CA ILE A 2 37.11 54.03 -20.27
C ILE A 2 37.86 52.75 -19.86
N LYS A 3 38.09 52.52 -18.57
CA LYS A 3 38.56 51.24 -18.02
C LYS A 3 37.53 50.69 -17.02
N LYS A 4 36.68 49.84 -17.59
CA LYS A 4 35.97 48.65 -17.06
C LYS A 4 36.04 48.44 -15.53
N PHE A 5 34.95 48.72 -14.85
CA PHE A 5 34.62 48.08 -13.58
C PHE A 5 33.73 46.87 -13.88
N LEU A 6 34.25 45.65 -13.67
CA LEU A 6 33.44 44.44 -13.61
C LEU A 6 32.70 44.43 -12.27
N ILE A 7 31.39 44.65 -12.29
CA ILE A 7 30.52 44.35 -11.16
C ILE A 7 29.98 42.93 -11.40
N SER A 8 30.53 41.99 -10.64
CA SER A 8 30.10 40.59 -10.62
C SER A 8 28.70 40.51 -10.01
N LEU A 9 27.69 40.28 -10.85
CA LEU A 9 26.31 40.06 -10.44
C LEU A 9 26.16 38.60 -9.99
N ILE A 10 26.33 38.34 -8.70
CA ILE A 10 26.05 37.03 -8.10
C ILE A 10 24.53 36.88 -8.02
N LEU A 11 23.92 36.21 -9.01
CA LEU A 11 22.54 35.76 -8.92
C LEU A 11 22.46 34.66 -7.85
N PRO A 12 21.62 34.79 -6.80
CA PRO A 12 21.29 33.64 -5.97
C PRO A 12 20.48 32.67 -6.83
N ILE A 13 21.08 31.52 -7.14
CA ILE A 13 20.36 30.38 -7.71
C ILE A 13 19.42 29.89 -6.59
N MET A 14 18.20 30.42 -6.59
CA MET A 14 17.07 29.80 -5.90
C MET A 14 16.83 28.46 -6.58
N VAL A 15 17.49 27.41 -6.08
CA VAL A 15 17.12 26.03 -6.39
C VAL A 15 15.78 25.80 -5.71
N THR A 16 14.70 26.15 -6.39
CA THR A 16 13.38 25.66 -6.03
C THR A 16 13.43 24.16 -6.22
N PHE A 17 13.60 23.42 -5.13
CA PHE A 17 13.17 22.03 -5.05
C PHE A 17 11.65 22.04 -5.23
N ILE A 18 11.20 22.15 -6.47
CA ILE A 18 9.84 21.83 -6.87
C ILE A 18 9.78 20.31 -6.74
N GLY A 19 9.62 19.82 -5.51
CA GLY A 19 9.27 18.44 -5.27
C GLY A 19 8.04 18.19 -6.13
N ALA A 20 8.16 17.27 -7.08
CA ALA A 20 7.06 16.91 -7.97
C ALA A 20 5.80 16.72 -7.12
N PRO A 21 4.64 17.27 -7.53
CA PRO A 21 3.45 17.19 -6.72
C PRO A 21 3.09 15.72 -6.51
N VAL A 22 3.38 15.22 -5.30
CA VAL A 22 2.96 13.88 -4.87
C VAL A 22 1.45 13.82 -5.05
N HIS A 23 1.00 12.97 -5.97
CA HIS A 23 -0.41 12.87 -6.32
C HIS A 23 -1.19 12.46 -5.07
N ALA A 24 -2.14 13.29 -4.66
CA ALA A 24 -3.00 12.98 -3.53
C ALA A 24 -3.97 11.87 -3.96
N MET A 25 -3.89 10.70 -3.33
CA MET A 25 -4.76 9.57 -3.62
C MET A 25 -6.10 9.74 -2.89
N LYS A 26 -7.18 9.26 -3.49
CA LYS A 26 -8.54 9.24 -2.93
C LYS A 26 -8.90 7.81 -2.54
N GLN A 27 -9.68 7.68 -1.46
CA GLN A 27 -10.19 6.38 -1.01
C GLN A 27 -10.91 5.59 -2.12
N SER A 28 -11.64 6.29 -3.00
CA SER A 28 -12.38 5.68 -4.12
C SER A 28 -11.49 4.93 -5.10
N GLU A 29 -10.19 5.25 -5.17
CA GLU A 29 -9.25 4.63 -6.11
C GLU A 29 -8.88 3.20 -5.71
N LEU A 30 -9.01 2.85 -4.43
CA LEU A 30 -8.81 1.48 -3.90
C LEU A 30 -10.09 0.65 -3.95
N ASN A 31 -11.25 1.31 -3.91
CA ASN A 31 -12.53 0.64 -3.77
C ASN A 31 -12.80 -0.27 -4.97
N GLY A 32 -13.27 -1.49 -4.71
CA GLY A 32 -13.55 -2.46 -5.77
C GLY A 32 -12.30 -3.04 -6.43
N LYS A 33 -11.13 -2.95 -5.80
CA LYS A 33 -9.89 -3.57 -6.27
C LYS A 33 -9.34 -4.56 -5.25
N VAL A 34 -8.50 -5.46 -5.75
CA VAL A 34 -7.74 -6.41 -4.93
C VAL A 34 -6.27 -6.00 -4.94
N TYR A 35 -5.65 -5.98 -3.76
CA TYR A 35 -4.23 -5.68 -3.60
C TYR A 35 -3.52 -6.83 -2.91
N ILE A 36 -2.29 -7.06 -3.33
CA ILE A 36 -1.28 -7.81 -2.58
C ILE A 36 -0.55 -6.78 -1.72
N VAL A 37 -0.60 -6.99 -0.40
CA VAL A 37 -0.08 -6.07 0.60
C VAL A 37 1.10 -6.71 1.30
N THR A 38 2.23 -5.99 1.31
CA THR A 38 3.48 -6.43 1.93
C THR A 38 3.82 -5.48 3.08
N TYR A 39 4.06 -6.05 4.25
CA TYR A 39 4.48 -5.30 5.44
C TYR A 39 5.98 -5.43 5.64
N LEU A 40 6.66 -4.30 5.79
CA LEU A 40 8.12 -4.21 5.85
C LEU A 40 8.53 -3.53 7.16
N ASN A 41 9.50 -4.12 7.86
CA ASN A 41 10.16 -3.52 9.02
C ASN A 41 11.45 -2.81 8.58
N ALA A 42 12.08 -2.08 9.51
CA ALA A 42 13.29 -1.30 9.24
C ALA A 42 14.46 -2.13 8.67
N SER A 43 14.52 -3.43 8.99
CA SER A 43 15.57 -4.33 8.50
C SER A 43 15.27 -4.98 7.15
N ALA A 44 14.12 -4.66 6.52
CA ALA A 44 13.67 -5.16 5.21
C ALA A 44 13.62 -6.71 5.07
N LEU A 45 13.80 -7.46 6.15
CA LEU A 45 13.56 -8.90 6.18
C LEU A 45 12.04 -9.11 6.16
N ARG A 46 11.50 -9.55 5.03
CA ARG A 46 10.07 -9.82 4.78
C ARG A 46 9.33 -10.27 6.04
N THR A 47 8.30 -9.54 6.48
CA THR A 47 7.59 -9.88 7.73
C THR A 47 6.14 -10.33 7.54
N SER A 48 5.42 -9.95 6.48
CA SER A 48 4.05 -10.46 6.24
C SER A 48 3.49 -10.15 4.85
N TYR A 49 2.70 -11.08 4.29
CA TYR A 49 1.97 -10.93 3.03
C TYR A 49 0.47 -11.15 3.21
N GLN A 50 -0.35 -10.35 2.55
CA GLN A 50 -1.80 -10.47 2.59
C GLN A 50 -2.44 -10.08 1.27
N TYR A 51 -3.60 -10.66 0.95
CA TYR A 51 -4.53 -10.08 -0.02
C TYR A 51 -5.52 -9.20 0.73
N MET A 52 -5.78 -8.01 0.18
CA MET A 52 -6.88 -7.15 0.60
C MET A 52 -7.90 -7.02 -0.52
N PHE A 53 -9.12 -7.43 -0.24
CA PHE A 53 -10.26 -7.43 -1.14
C PHE A 53 -11.17 -6.26 -0.80
N PHE A 54 -10.99 -5.11 -1.46
CA PHE A 54 -11.80 -3.93 -1.18
C PHE A 54 -13.17 -4.00 -1.85
N THR A 55 -14.21 -3.80 -1.06
CA THR A 55 -15.56 -3.54 -1.57
C THR A 55 -15.65 -2.14 -2.18
N SER A 56 -16.74 -1.87 -2.90
CA SER A 56 -17.01 -0.55 -3.50
C SER A 56 -17.14 0.60 -2.49
N ASN A 57 -17.32 0.31 -1.19
CA ASN A 57 -17.46 1.31 -0.12
C ASN A 57 -16.25 1.37 0.84
N GLY A 58 -15.11 0.80 0.43
CA GLY A 58 -13.84 0.86 1.15
C GLY A 58 -13.73 -0.08 2.35
N LYS A 59 -14.70 -0.97 2.57
CA LYS A 59 -14.50 -2.10 3.48
C LYS A 59 -13.60 -3.13 2.81
N ALA A 60 -12.89 -3.95 3.58
CA ALA A 60 -12.08 -5.00 2.98
C ALA A 60 -12.14 -6.32 3.74
N ALA A 61 -12.10 -7.42 2.99
CA ALA A 61 -11.74 -8.72 3.53
C ALA A 61 -10.22 -8.91 3.38
N VAL A 62 -9.59 -9.43 4.41
CA VAL A 62 -8.13 -9.65 4.45
C VAL A 62 -7.86 -11.15 4.50
N VAL A 63 -6.95 -11.61 3.64
CA VAL A 63 -6.51 -13.01 3.61
C VAL A 63 -4.99 -13.06 3.77
N PRO A 64 -4.46 -13.56 4.90
CA PRO A 64 -3.03 -13.73 5.05
C PRO A 64 -2.53 -14.85 4.13
N VAL A 65 -1.37 -14.64 3.52
CA VAL A 65 -0.67 -15.65 2.71
C VAL A 65 0.75 -15.80 3.23
N PHE A 66 1.38 -16.94 2.96
CA PHE A 66 2.78 -17.15 3.31
C PHE A 66 3.67 -16.28 2.42
N ASN A 67 3.46 -16.38 1.11
CA ASN A 67 4.14 -15.61 0.08
C ASN A 67 3.29 -15.63 -1.20
N VAL A 68 3.70 -14.86 -2.21
CA VAL A 68 3.14 -14.90 -3.56
C VAL A 68 4.27 -15.10 -4.57
N ASP A 69 4.00 -15.82 -5.66
CA ASP A 69 4.92 -15.85 -6.80
C ASP A 69 4.76 -14.60 -7.69
N GLU A 70 5.58 -14.53 -8.75
CA GLU A 70 5.58 -13.44 -9.72
C GLU A 70 4.23 -13.23 -10.42
N ASN A 71 3.41 -14.28 -10.53
CA ASN A 71 2.08 -14.25 -11.13
C ASN A 71 0.99 -13.90 -10.11
N GLY A 72 1.39 -13.55 -8.88
CA GLY A 72 0.47 -13.28 -7.78
C GLY A 72 -0.31 -14.51 -7.35
N ARG A 73 0.25 -15.72 -7.47
CA ARG A 73 -0.37 -16.93 -6.92
C ARG A 73 0.10 -17.12 -5.47
N PRO A 74 -0.82 -17.35 -4.51
CA PRO A 74 -0.46 -17.60 -3.12
C PRO A 74 0.30 -18.93 -2.99
N LEU A 75 1.50 -18.87 -2.41
CA LEU A 75 2.32 -20.04 -2.13
C LEU A 75 1.94 -20.65 -0.78
N VAL A 76 2.01 -21.98 -0.69
CA VAL A 76 1.73 -22.75 0.52
C VAL A 76 3.00 -23.49 0.91
N ALA A 77 3.59 -23.12 2.05
CA ALA A 77 4.74 -23.80 2.63
C ALA A 77 4.30 -24.76 3.75
N ALA A 78 5.17 -25.70 4.12
CA ALA A 78 4.87 -26.71 5.15
C ALA A 78 4.61 -26.09 6.53
N ASP A 79 5.41 -25.07 6.86
CA ASP A 79 5.38 -24.27 8.08
C ASP A 79 4.31 -23.15 8.07
N ALA A 80 3.57 -23.01 6.97
CA ALA A 80 2.49 -22.03 6.87
C ALA A 80 1.38 -22.31 7.90
N THR A 81 0.80 -21.25 8.44
CA THR A 81 -0.36 -21.34 9.34
C THR A 81 -1.58 -21.91 8.62
N ASP A 82 -2.55 -22.45 9.36
CA ASP A 82 -3.80 -22.98 8.79
C ASP A 82 -4.55 -21.95 7.93
N ALA A 83 -4.52 -20.67 8.34
CA ALA A 83 -5.14 -19.59 7.58
C ALA A 83 -4.44 -19.38 6.23
N GLN A 84 -3.11 -19.44 6.20
CA GLN A 84 -2.32 -19.31 4.97
C GLN A 84 -2.47 -20.55 4.07
N LYS A 85 -2.54 -21.75 4.65
CA LYS A 85 -2.82 -23.00 3.90
C LYS A 85 -4.18 -22.97 3.22
N LYS A 86 -5.19 -22.36 3.86
CA LYS A 86 -6.54 -22.19 3.30
C LYS A 86 -6.69 -20.96 2.40
N ALA A 87 -5.66 -20.12 2.29
CA ALA A 87 -5.73 -18.87 1.55
C ALA A 87 -6.08 -19.04 0.06
N PRO A 88 -5.52 -20.01 -0.70
CA PRO A 88 -5.86 -20.16 -2.12
C PRO A 88 -7.35 -20.38 -2.36
N ALA A 89 -7.98 -21.26 -1.57
CA ALA A 89 -9.42 -21.52 -1.65
C ALA A 89 -10.24 -20.29 -1.24
N ARG A 90 -9.84 -19.60 -0.17
CA ARG A 90 -10.53 -18.40 0.31
C ARG A 90 -10.45 -17.24 -0.68
N ILE A 91 -9.29 -17.03 -1.30
CA ILE A 91 -9.09 -16.05 -2.38
C ILE A 91 -10.04 -16.35 -3.54
N LYS A 92 -10.07 -17.60 -4.02
CA LYS A 92 -10.99 -18.02 -5.08
C LYS A 92 -12.46 -17.76 -4.72
N HIS A 93 -12.87 -18.03 -3.48
CA HIS A 93 -14.25 -17.79 -3.05
C HIS A 93 -14.58 -16.29 -2.99
N LEU A 94 -13.70 -15.47 -2.40
CA LEU A 94 -13.88 -14.00 -2.33
C LEU A 94 -13.96 -13.34 -3.71
N LEU A 95 -13.25 -13.85 -4.71
CA LEU A 95 -13.28 -13.33 -6.08
C LEU A 95 -14.60 -13.66 -6.79
N ASN A 96 -15.14 -14.86 -6.58
CA ASN A 96 -16.28 -15.36 -7.33
C ASN A 96 -17.63 -15.13 -6.64
N ASP A 97 -17.65 -14.82 -5.35
CA ASP A 97 -18.88 -14.63 -4.58
C ASP A 97 -18.90 -13.25 -3.88
N ARG A 98 -19.63 -12.31 -4.50
CA ARG A 98 -19.80 -10.95 -3.98
C ARG A 98 -20.55 -10.92 -2.65
N GLN A 99 -21.47 -11.86 -2.40
CA GLN A 99 -22.18 -11.91 -1.12
C GLN A 99 -21.25 -12.39 -0.01
N TYR A 100 -20.45 -13.41 -0.29
CA TYR A 100 -19.42 -13.88 0.63
C TYR A 100 -18.42 -12.76 0.96
N LEU A 101 -17.90 -12.06 -0.06
CA LEU A 101 -17.03 -10.89 0.15
C LEU A 101 -17.66 -9.87 1.10
N ARG A 102 -18.91 -9.45 0.85
CA ARG A 102 -19.60 -8.47 1.69
C ARG A 102 -19.76 -8.93 3.15
N LYS A 103 -19.99 -10.22 3.38
CA LYS A 103 -20.07 -10.81 4.73
C LYS A 103 -18.72 -10.82 5.45
N GLN A 104 -17.63 -11.01 4.71
CA GLN A 104 -16.27 -11.05 5.26
C GLN A 104 -15.67 -9.65 5.46
N ALA A 105 -16.02 -8.68 4.60
CA ALA A 105 -15.53 -7.31 4.65
C ALA A 105 -16.29 -6.46 5.68
N LYS A 106 -15.92 -6.59 6.96
CA LYS A 106 -16.63 -5.93 8.07
C LYS A 106 -16.11 -4.53 8.40
N SER A 107 -14.82 -4.29 8.24
CA SER A 107 -14.14 -3.06 8.63
C SER A 107 -13.52 -2.33 7.43
N ARG A 108 -13.07 -1.09 7.65
CA ARG A 108 -12.27 -0.29 6.71
C ARG A 108 -10.81 -0.26 7.17
N PRO A 109 -10.00 -1.28 6.83
CA PRO A 109 -8.65 -1.40 7.36
C PRO A 109 -7.67 -0.39 6.76
N VAL A 110 -8.05 0.31 5.69
CA VAL A 110 -7.28 1.37 5.06
C VAL A 110 -8.17 2.59 4.88
N GLN A 111 -7.68 3.76 5.30
CA GLN A 111 -8.35 5.04 5.13
C GLN A 111 -7.37 6.05 4.55
N ILE A 112 -7.70 6.61 3.39
CA ILE A 112 -6.87 7.62 2.70
C ILE A 112 -7.51 9.00 2.82
N SER A 113 -6.71 9.97 3.25
CA SER A 113 -7.03 11.40 3.28
C SER A 113 -5.89 12.20 2.63
N GLY A 114 -5.98 12.38 1.32
CA GLY A 114 -4.93 13.03 0.53
C GLY A 114 -3.63 12.24 0.56
N LYS A 115 -2.60 12.78 1.24
CA LYS A 115 -1.29 12.12 1.39
C LYS A 115 -1.18 11.26 2.65
N GLN A 116 -2.18 11.32 3.53
CA GLN A 116 -2.19 10.59 4.80
C GLN A 116 -2.96 9.28 4.65
N VAL A 117 -2.39 8.20 5.19
CA VAL A 117 -3.01 6.88 5.17
C VAL A 117 -3.00 6.27 6.57
N LYS A 118 -4.16 5.81 7.03
CA LYS A 118 -4.30 5.01 8.24
C LYS A 118 -4.51 3.56 7.86
N ILE A 119 -3.77 2.66 8.52
CA ILE A 119 -3.89 1.21 8.33
C ILE A 119 -4.10 0.56 9.70
N SER A 120 -5.15 -0.24 9.85
CA SER A 120 -5.51 -0.92 11.11
C SER A 120 -5.54 -2.44 11.01
N SER A 121 -4.92 -3.01 9.96
CA SER A 121 -4.82 -4.46 9.78
C SER A 121 -3.44 -4.99 10.16
N ASN A 122 -3.31 -6.32 10.29
CA ASN A 122 -2.04 -7.00 10.59
C ASN A 122 -1.32 -6.56 11.88
N GLY A 123 -2.09 -6.16 12.91
CA GLY A 123 -1.52 -5.72 14.18
C GLY A 123 -0.91 -4.31 14.15
N MET A 124 -1.21 -3.51 13.10
CA MET A 124 -0.90 -2.08 13.07
C MET A 124 -1.60 -1.34 14.21
N LYS A 125 -0.92 -0.38 14.85
CA LYS A 125 -1.58 0.48 15.86
C LYS A 125 -2.57 1.41 15.16
N GLU A 126 -3.82 1.44 15.61
CA GLU A 126 -4.92 2.16 14.94
C GLU A 126 -4.71 3.68 14.78
N LYS A 127 -3.89 4.30 15.65
CA LYS A 127 -3.72 5.76 15.69
C LYS A 127 -2.62 6.31 14.79
N SER A 128 -1.70 5.48 14.28
CA SER A 128 -0.61 6.05 13.46
C SER A 128 -1.08 6.38 12.07
N VAL A 129 -0.59 7.52 11.59
CA VAL A 129 -0.82 8.02 10.26
C VAL A 129 0.48 7.87 9.49
N GLY A 130 0.43 7.15 8.38
CA GLY A 130 1.54 7.06 7.42
C GLY A 130 1.33 8.03 6.28
N HIS A 131 2.34 8.12 5.41
CA HIS A 131 2.36 9.00 4.26
C HIS A 131 2.62 8.24 2.97
N LEU A 132 1.95 8.65 1.89
CA LEU A 132 2.24 8.12 0.55
C LEU A 132 3.59 8.63 0.07
N THR A 133 4.39 7.75 -0.53
CA THR A 133 5.62 8.10 -1.23
C THR A 133 5.34 8.92 -2.49
N ALA A 134 6.34 9.66 -2.99
CA ALA A 134 6.17 10.58 -4.11
C ALA A 134 5.78 9.90 -5.44
N ASP A 135 6.19 8.64 -5.60
CA ASP A 135 5.96 7.78 -6.76
C ASP A 135 4.66 6.95 -6.67
N SER A 136 3.93 7.06 -5.56
CA SER A 136 2.71 6.29 -5.31
C SER A 136 1.64 6.52 -6.38
N ARG A 137 1.14 5.43 -6.94
CA ARG A 137 0.01 5.38 -7.89
C ARG A 137 -1.05 4.43 -7.39
N THR A 138 -2.25 4.48 -7.98
CA THR A 138 -3.32 3.59 -7.57
C THR A 138 -2.97 2.11 -7.76
N GLU A 139 -2.15 1.78 -8.75
CA GLU A 139 -1.76 0.40 -9.07
C GLU A 139 -0.63 -0.12 -8.15
N ASP A 140 0.25 0.78 -7.69
CA ASP A 140 1.36 0.47 -6.80
C ASP A 140 1.68 1.69 -5.94
N PHE A 141 1.52 1.55 -4.63
CA PHE A 141 1.84 2.62 -3.69
C PHE A 141 2.41 2.10 -2.39
N THR A 142 3.20 2.95 -1.74
CA THR A 142 3.82 2.64 -0.46
C THR A 142 3.38 3.67 0.58
N VAL A 143 3.01 3.17 1.75
CA VAL A 143 2.72 3.98 2.94
C VAL A 143 3.90 3.86 3.89
N GLU A 144 4.57 4.98 4.17
CA GLU A 144 5.68 5.05 5.10
C GLU A 144 5.25 5.63 6.45
N TYR A 145 5.86 5.14 7.52
CA TYR A 145 5.65 5.61 8.88
C TYR A 145 6.94 6.21 9.43
N SER A 146 6.83 7.40 10.03
CA SER A 146 7.99 8.07 10.62
C SER A 146 8.38 7.46 11.97
N GLY A 147 9.67 7.20 12.16
CA GLY A 147 10.24 6.70 13.41
C GLY A 147 9.73 5.32 13.85
N ASN A 148 9.75 5.06 15.16
CA ASN A 148 9.33 3.77 15.76
C ASN A 148 7.83 3.73 16.13
N GLN A 149 6.99 4.53 15.46
CA GLN A 149 5.57 4.62 15.79
C GLN A 149 4.83 3.30 15.53
N GLN A 150 5.30 2.51 14.57
CA GLN A 150 4.69 1.26 14.12
C GLN A 150 5.67 0.09 14.18
N LYS A 151 5.11 -1.12 14.21
CA LYS A 151 5.88 -2.37 14.05
C LYS A 151 6.54 -2.45 12.66
N TYR A 152 5.84 -1.94 11.65
CA TYR A 152 6.29 -1.89 10.26
C TYR A 152 6.64 -0.44 9.92
N THR A 153 7.77 -0.24 9.25
CA THR A 153 8.21 1.08 8.78
C THR A 153 7.52 1.46 7.48
N SER A 154 7.12 0.47 6.67
CA SER A 154 6.33 0.72 5.47
C SER A 154 5.37 -0.44 5.15
N VAL A 155 4.33 -0.09 4.39
CA VAL A 155 3.36 -1.04 3.84
C VAL A 155 3.21 -0.76 2.36
N GLN A 156 3.58 -1.75 1.54
CA GLN A 156 3.46 -1.68 0.08
C GLN A 156 2.15 -2.32 -0.36
N PHE A 157 1.45 -1.64 -1.26
CA PHE A 157 0.23 -2.11 -1.92
C PHE A 157 0.52 -2.25 -3.40
N LYS A 158 0.51 -3.49 -3.90
CA LYS A 158 0.57 -3.78 -5.32
C LYS A 158 -0.75 -4.33 -5.79
N GLN A 159 -1.39 -3.71 -6.77
CA GLN A 159 -2.64 -4.19 -7.33
C GLN A 159 -2.45 -5.63 -7.84
N ALA A 160 -3.35 -6.53 -7.45
CA ALA A 160 -3.24 -7.93 -7.81
C ALA A 160 -3.37 -8.12 -9.34
N PRO A 161 -2.72 -9.13 -9.94
CA PRO A 161 -2.84 -9.42 -11.36
C PRO A 161 -4.30 -9.62 -11.79
N ALA A 162 -4.60 -9.45 -13.08
CA ALA A 162 -5.97 -9.48 -13.61
C ALA A 162 -6.77 -10.73 -13.20
N MET A 163 -6.12 -11.91 -13.13
CA MET A 163 -6.76 -13.16 -12.71
C MET A 163 -7.21 -13.18 -11.23
N TYR A 164 -6.66 -12.27 -10.42
CA TYR A 164 -6.98 -12.05 -9.01
C TYR A 164 -7.72 -10.71 -8.78
N GLN A 165 -8.24 -10.09 -9.83
CA GLN A 165 -9.21 -9.00 -9.73
C GLN A 165 -10.64 -9.55 -9.83
N TYR A 166 -11.61 -8.76 -9.36
CA TYR A 166 -13.02 -9.10 -9.54
C TYR A 166 -13.37 -9.14 -11.03
N LYS A 167 -14.22 -10.09 -11.40
CA LYS A 167 -14.86 -10.14 -12.71
C LYS A 167 -16.12 -9.28 -12.75
#